data_AF-A0A7S4SE05-F1
#
_entry.id   AF-A0A7S4SE05-F1
#
_cell.length_a   1.000
_cell.length_b   1.000
_cell.length_c   1.000
_cell.angle_alpha   90.00
_cell.angle_beta   90.00
_cell.angle_gamma   90.00
#
_symmetry.space_group_name_H-M   'P 1'
#
loop_
_entity.id
_entity.type
_entity.pdbx_description
1 polymer ?
#
loop_
_entity_poly.entity_id
_entity_poly.type
_entity_poly.pdbx_seq_one_letter_code
_entity_poly.pdbx_strand_id
1 'polypeptide(L)'
;PKHSTPPSPNRNHKTETEAVKSQIRRSALQSVAKMSFSLSTLIDIALDENATALELLCLVLCLSVFWSVTFSITGAIVRPLVYDKPWLRAAGEREYEHGAKQGMEEAGIKCSKEEYLQWFMRNWVGGPLVALQHLVDGALCIPAVLKMGDPRVYSSLACLVIMNEMGFE
;
A
#
# COMPACT_ATOMS: atom_id res chain seq x y z
N PRO A 1 33.22 42.63 36.55
CA PRO A 1 32.64 41.65 35.61
C PRO A 1 31.25 42.11 35.14
N LYS A 2 31.19 42.81 33.99
CA LYS A 2 29.91 43.22 33.39
C LYS A 2 29.38 42.05 32.57
N HIS A 3 28.33 41.38 33.08
CA HIS A 3 27.59 40.39 32.31
C HIS A 3 26.75 41.10 31.25
N SER A 4 27.21 41.03 29.99
CA SER A 4 26.43 41.44 28.83
C SER A 4 25.29 40.43 28.62
N THR A 5 24.06 40.92 28.70
CA THR A 5 22.86 40.16 28.36
C THR A 5 22.89 39.81 26.87
N PRO A 6 22.62 38.55 26.49
CA PRO A 6 22.58 38.15 25.08
C PRO A 6 21.45 38.90 24.35
N PRO A 7 21.66 39.27 23.07
CA PRO A 7 20.66 39.97 22.29
C PRO A 7 19.41 39.10 22.12
N SER A 8 18.25 39.72 22.34
CA SER A 8 16.95 39.06 22.20
C SER A 8 16.77 38.60 20.74
N PRO A 9 16.39 37.33 20.49
CA PRO A 9 16.25 36.79 19.15
C PRO A 9 15.24 37.62 18.35
N ASN A 10 15.65 38.03 17.14
CA ASN A 10 14.92 38.92 16.27
C ASN A 10 13.57 38.29 15.86
N ARG A 11 12.49 38.77 16.48
CA ARG A 11 11.12 38.24 16.39
C ARG A 11 10.60 38.18 14.94
N ASN A 12 11.14 39.03 14.06
CA ASN A 12 10.75 39.13 12.66
C ASN A 12 11.14 37.91 11.81
N HIS A 13 12.23 37.22 12.15
CA HIS A 13 12.72 36.09 11.36
C HIS A 13 11.82 34.84 11.46
N LYS A 14 11.10 34.71 12.58
CA LYS A 14 10.20 33.58 12.84
C LYS A 14 8.90 33.70 12.03
N THR A 15 8.39 34.91 11.84
CA THR A 15 7.19 35.18 11.05
C THR A 15 7.38 34.92 9.56
N GLU A 16 8.55 35.25 9.00
CA GLU A 16 8.84 35.06 7.59
C GLU A 16 8.99 33.57 7.22
N THR A 17 9.65 32.80 8.09
CA THR A 17 9.82 31.35 7.91
C THR A 17 8.48 30.61 7.92
N GLU A 18 7.56 30.97 8.81
CA GLU A 18 6.24 30.34 8.89
C GLU A 18 5.32 30.75 7.72
N ALA A 19 5.45 31.99 7.22
CA ALA A 19 4.74 32.43 6.03
C ALA A 19 5.15 31.60 4.79
N VAL A 20 6.46 31.41 4.59
CA VAL A 20 7.02 30.61 3.49
C VAL A 20 6.57 29.15 3.59
N LYS A 21 6.64 28.53 4.78
CA LYS A 21 6.12 27.15 4.98
C LYS A 21 4.63 27.05 4.66
N SER A 22 3.82 28.03 5.08
CA SER A 22 2.37 28.01 4.80
C SER A 22 2.08 28.14 3.30
N GLN A 23 2.88 28.93 2.58
CA GLN A 23 2.74 29.13 1.14
C GLN A 23 3.14 27.87 0.37
N ILE A 24 4.26 27.23 0.74
CA ILE A 24 4.68 25.94 0.16
C ILE A 24 3.59 24.89 0.37
N ARG A 25 3.03 24.80 1.59
CA ARG A 25 1.94 23.85 1.90
C ARG A 25 0.69 24.09 1.06
N ARG A 26 0.27 25.35 0.87
CA ARG A 26 -0.89 25.70 0.05
C ARG A 26 -0.65 25.40 -1.43
N SER A 27 0.51 25.73 -1.96
CA SER A 27 0.87 25.44 -3.36
C SER A 27 0.92 23.93 -3.61
N ALA A 28 1.47 23.15 -2.68
CA ALA A 28 1.47 21.69 -2.77
C ALA A 28 0.05 21.13 -2.77
N LEU A 29 -0.81 21.57 -1.83
CA LEU A 29 -2.21 21.11 -1.75
C LEU A 29 -3.03 21.50 -2.99
N GLN A 30 -2.85 22.71 -3.52
CA GLN A 30 -3.52 23.13 -4.75
C GLN A 30 -3.04 22.36 -5.98
N SER A 31 -1.76 21.96 -6.01
CA SER A 31 -1.23 21.12 -7.10
C SER A 31 -1.83 19.72 -7.02
N VAL A 32 -1.89 19.12 -5.84
CA VAL A 32 -2.53 17.82 -5.60
C VAL A 32 -4.02 17.86 -5.94
N ALA A 33 -4.74 18.90 -5.52
CA ALA A 33 -6.18 19.04 -5.78
C ALA A 33 -6.51 19.25 -7.28
N LYS A 34 -5.55 19.73 -8.07
CA LYS A 34 -5.69 19.90 -9.52
C LYS A 34 -5.22 18.69 -10.33
N MET A 35 -4.59 17.69 -9.70
CA MET A 35 -4.25 16.45 -10.38
C MET A 35 -5.54 15.65 -10.63
N SER A 36 -6.15 15.92 -11.77
CA SER A 36 -7.03 14.98 -12.45
C SER A 36 -6.16 13.82 -12.93
N PHE A 37 -6.09 12.74 -12.15
CA PHE A 37 -5.40 11.53 -12.55
C PHE A 37 -6.22 10.80 -13.60
N SER A 38 -5.87 11.03 -14.86
CA SER A 38 -6.29 10.12 -15.92
C SER A 38 -5.46 8.84 -15.85
N LEU A 39 -6.01 7.73 -16.33
CA LEU A 39 -5.25 6.49 -16.48
C LEU A 39 -3.99 6.71 -17.35
N SER A 40 -4.09 7.56 -18.38
CA SER A 40 -2.93 7.94 -19.21
C SER A 40 -1.82 8.54 -18.37
N THR A 41 -2.14 9.49 -17.47
CA THR A 41 -1.15 10.14 -16.61
C THR A 41 -0.43 9.15 -15.70
N LEU A 42 -1.14 8.15 -15.16
CA LEU A 42 -0.52 7.11 -14.33
C LEU A 42 0.40 6.20 -15.14
N ILE A 43 0.02 5.86 -16.37
CA ILE A 43 0.85 5.08 -17.30
C ILE A 43 2.09 5.88 -17.69
N ASP A 44 1.93 7.17 -18.00
CA ASP A 44 3.02 8.05 -18.37
C ASP A 44 4.04 8.15 -17.22
N ILE A 45 3.57 8.34 -15.98
CA ILE A 45 4.44 8.33 -14.79
C ILE A 45 5.14 6.97 -14.61
N ALA A 46 4.41 5.86 -14.78
CA ALA A 46 4.96 4.50 -14.60
C ALA A 46 6.06 4.16 -15.62
N LEU A 47 6.01 4.76 -16.80
CA LEU A 47 6.96 4.56 -17.90
C LEU A 47 8.01 5.68 -18.01
N ASP A 48 7.89 6.75 -17.21
CA ASP A 48 8.85 7.85 -17.22
C ASP A 48 10.10 7.52 -16.40
N GLU A 49 11.23 7.48 -17.09
CA GLU A 49 12.56 7.25 -16.52
C GLU A 49 13.02 8.37 -15.59
N ASN A 50 12.40 9.54 -15.69
CA ASN A 50 12.73 10.75 -14.93
C ASN A 50 11.61 11.14 -13.95
N ALA A 51 10.67 10.24 -13.67
CA ALA A 51 9.58 10.48 -12.74
C ALA A 51 10.13 10.98 -11.39
N THR A 52 9.56 12.08 -10.91
CA THR A 52 9.93 12.64 -9.61
C THR A 52 9.42 11.75 -8.47
N ALA A 53 10.05 11.85 -7.30
CA ALA A 53 9.60 11.12 -6.11
C ALA A 53 8.13 11.40 -5.74
N LEU A 54 7.63 12.60 -6.02
CA LEU A 54 6.22 12.96 -5.79
C LEU A 54 5.28 12.23 -6.76
N GLU A 55 5.65 12.15 -8.04
CA GLU A 55 4.87 11.43 -9.05
C GLU A 55 4.82 9.93 -8.76
N LEU A 56 5.95 9.33 -8.38
CA LEU A 56 6.01 7.94 -7.95
C LEU A 56 5.17 7.70 -6.69
N LEU A 57 5.24 8.57 -5.69
CA LEU A 57 4.39 8.48 -4.50
C LEU A 57 2.90 8.57 -4.87
N CYS A 58 2.52 9.48 -5.76
CA CYS A 58 1.15 9.57 -6.26
C CYS A 58 0.70 8.29 -6.95
N LEU A 59 1.56 7.71 -7.79
CA LEU A 59 1.28 6.45 -8.47
C LEU A 59 1.03 5.30 -7.46
N VAL A 60 1.89 5.17 -6.44
CA VAL A 60 1.73 4.17 -5.37
C VAL A 60 0.43 4.38 -4.61
N LEU A 61 0.12 5.62 -4.21
CA LEU A 61 -1.13 5.93 -3.51
C LEU A 61 -2.36 5.58 -4.36
N CYS A 62 -2.32 5.85 -5.67
CA CYS A 62 -3.40 5.46 -6.58
C CYS A 62 -3.58 3.94 -6.65
N LEU A 63 -2.49 3.17 -6.71
CA LEU A 63 -2.55 1.70 -6.70
C LEU A 63 -3.04 1.14 -5.36
N SER A 64 -2.59 1.68 -4.23
CA SER A 64 -3.08 1.29 -2.90
C SER A 64 -4.59 1.53 -2.75
N VAL A 65 -5.08 2.69 -3.22
CA VAL A 65 -6.52 2.99 -3.24
C VAL A 65 -7.26 2.01 -4.16
N PHE A 66 -6.72 1.74 -5.35
CA PHE A 66 -7.31 0.79 -6.29
C PHE A 66 -7.47 -0.60 -5.68
N TRP A 67 -6.42 -1.15 -5.06
CA TRP A 67 -6.49 -2.48 -4.43
C TRP A 67 -7.40 -2.49 -3.21
N SER A 68 -7.34 -1.46 -2.36
CA SER A 68 -8.23 -1.34 -1.20
C SER A 68 -9.71 -1.34 -1.61
N VAL A 69 -10.07 -0.59 -2.65
CA VAL A 69 -11.43 -0.58 -3.21
C VAL A 69 -11.78 -1.94 -3.82
N THR A 70 -10.88 -2.51 -4.61
CA THR A 70 -11.06 -3.83 -5.25
C THR A 70 -11.32 -4.92 -4.22
N PHE A 71 -10.53 -4.95 -3.13
CA PHE A 71 -10.66 -5.93 -2.06
C PHE A 71 -11.93 -5.72 -1.25
N SER A 72 -12.29 -4.46 -0.97
CA SER A 72 -13.52 -4.14 -0.24
C SER A 72 -14.76 -4.57 -1.00
N ILE A 73 -14.85 -4.23 -2.29
CA ILE A 73 -15.99 -4.58 -3.14
C ILE A 73 -16.05 -6.10 -3.36
N THR A 74 -14.93 -6.70 -3.78
CA THR A 74 -14.90 -8.14 -4.06
C THR A 74 -15.14 -8.95 -2.79
N GLY A 75 -14.57 -8.54 -1.67
CA GLY A 75 -14.83 -9.13 -0.35
C GLY A 75 -16.31 -9.04 0.04
N ALA A 76 -16.95 -7.89 -0.15
CA ALA A 76 -18.38 -7.71 0.14
C ALA A 76 -19.28 -8.61 -0.71
N ILE A 77 -18.92 -8.86 -1.98
CA ILE A 77 -19.70 -9.69 -2.89
C ILE A 77 -19.44 -11.18 -2.67
N VAL A 78 -18.17 -11.58 -2.57
CA VAL A 78 -17.77 -13.00 -2.55
C VAL A 78 -17.98 -13.62 -1.18
N ARG A 79 -17.70 -12.89 -0.08
CA ARG A 79 -17.83 -13.41 1.29
C ARG A 79 -19.20 -14.08 1.54
N PRO A 80 -20.36 -13.44 1.31
CA PRO A 80 -21.65 -14.09 1.57
C PRO A 80 -21.91 -15.33 0.71
N LEU A 81 -21.21 -15.49 -0.42
CA LEU A 81 -21.36 -16.66 -1.30
C LEU A 81 -20.55 -17.87 -0.80
N VAL A 82 -19.44 -17.62 -0.12
CA VAL A 82 -18.50 -18.67 0.33
C VAL A 82 -18.55 -18.94 1.83
N TYR A 83 -19.08 -18.01 2.63
CA TYR A 83 -19.19 -18.16 4.08
C TYR A 83 -20.04 -19.39 4.44
N ASP A 84 -19.66 -20.09 5.52
CA ASP A 84 -20.28 -21.34 6.00
C ASP A 84 -20.32 -22.51 5.01
N LYS A 85 -19.60 -22.45 3.88
CA LYS A 85 -19.55 -23.60 2.98
C LYS A 85 -18.74 -24.75 3.62
N PRO A 86 -19.20 -26.02 3.52
CA PRO A 86 -18.52 -27.15 4.14
C PRO A 86 -17.05 -27.30 3.72
N TRP A 87 -16.75 -27.04 2.43
CA TRP A 87 -15.40 -27.09 1.91
C TRP A 87 -14.48 -26.02 2.52
N LEU A 88 -15.04 -24.84 2.86
CA LEU A 88 -14.29 -23.74 3.44
C LEU A 88 -13.96 -24.03 4.90
N ARG A 89 -14.93 -24.55 5.66
CA ARG A 89 -14.70 -25.00 7.02
C ARG A 89 -13.63 -26.10 7.07
N ALA A 90 -13.75 -27.11 6.21
CA ALA A 90 -12.76 -28.18 6.12
C ALA A 90 -11.35 -27.67 5.75
N ALA A 91 -11.25 -26.60 4.93
CA ALA A 91 -9.97 -25.95 4.67
C ALA A 91 -9.40 -25.26 5.91
N GLY A 92 -10.22 -24.53 6.65
CA GLY A 92 -9.82 -23.89 7.91
C GLY A 92 -9.40 -24.90 8.99
N GLU A 93 -10.05 -26.07 9.05
CA GLU A 93 -9.68 -27.14 9.98
C GLU A 93 -8.29 -27.68 9.68
N ARG A 94 -7.97 -27.92 8.40
CA ARG A 94 -6.64 -28.35 7.97
C ARG A 94 -5.58 -27.29 8.28
N GLU A 95 -5.87 -26.02 8.00
CA GLU A 95 -4.94 -24.92 8.29
C GLU A 95 -4.65 -24.80 9.80
N TYR A 96 -5.70 -24.93 10.62
CA TYR A 96 -5.57 -24.95 12.07
C TYR A 96 -4.65 -26.08 12.55
N GLU A 97 -4.85 -27.29 12.02
CA GLU A 97 -4.11 -28.50 12.40
C GLU A 97 -2.67 -28.53 11.87
N HIS A 98 -2.40 -27.91 10.72
CA HIS A 98 -1.10 -27.96 10.06
C HIS A 98 -0.15 -26.79 10.33
N GLY A 99 -0.60 -25.75 11.05
CA GLY A 99 0.32 -24.67 11.39
C GLY A 99 -0.28 -23.56 12.23
N ALA A 100 -1.55 -23.20 12.02
CA ALA A 100 -2.10 -22.03 12.70
C ALA A 100 -2.19 -22.23 14.22
N LYS A 101 -2.51 -23.45 14.69
CA LYS A 101 -2.51 -23.75 16.13
C LYS A 101 -1.14 -23.49 16.76
N GLN A 102 -0.07 -24.05 16.19
CA GLN A 102 1.29 -23.87 16.70
C GLN A 102 1.70 -22.39 16.65
N GLY A 103 1.46 -21.71 15.53
CA GLY A 103 1.79 -20.29 15.39
C GLY A 103 1.05 -19.39 16.39
N MET A 104 -0.22 -19.69 16.69
CA MET A 104 -0.97 -18.97 17.71
C MET A 104 -0.44 -19.25 19.13
N GLU A 105 -0.09 -20.51 19.43
CA GLU A 105 0.51 -20.88 20.72
C GLU A 105 1.86 -20.18 20.93
N GLU A 106 2.72 -20.15 19.91
CA GLU A 106 4.02 -19.45 19.94
C GLU A 106 3.87 -17.93 20.08
N ALA A 107 2.87 -17.33 19.44
CA ALA A 107 2.54 -15.92 19.58
C ALA A 107 1.85 -15.57 20.92
N GLY A 108 1.53 -16.56 21.76
CA GLY A 108 0.80 -16.37 23.01
C GLY A 108 -0.68 -15.99 22.82
N ILE A 109 -1.24 -16.25 21.63
CA ILE A 109 -2.63 -15.95 21.29
C ILE A 109 -3.51 -17.12 21.74
N LYS A 110 -4.33 -16.88 22.76
CA LYS A 110 -5.34 -17.85 23.22
C LYS A 110 -6.58 -17.75 22.32
N CYS A 111 -6.72 -18.68 21.39
CA CYS A 111 -7.83 -18.77 20.47
C CYS A 111 -8.33 -20.22 20.40
N SER A 112 -9.63 -20.44 20.54
CA SER A 112 -10.22 -21.76 20.33
C SER A 112 -10.27 -22.11 18.85
N LYS A 113 -10.38 -23.40 18.52
CA LYS A 113 -10.55 -23.87 17.13
C LYS A 113 -11.73 -23.18 16.45
N GLU A 114 -12.88 -23.07 17.13
CA GLU A 114 -14.08 -22.44 16.54
C GLU A 114 -13.92 -20.93 16.33
N GLU A 115 -13.29 -20.20 17.25
CA GLU A 115 -12.97 -18.78 17.05
C GLU A 115 -12.04 -18.58 15.86
N TYR A 116 -11.02 -19.43 15.72
CA TYR A 116 -10.14 -19.42 14.57
C TYR A 116 -10.90 -19.70 13.27
N LEU A 117 -11.75 -20.73 13.24
CA LEU A 117 -12.52 -21.08 12.05
C LEU A 117 -13.46 -19.94 11.62
N GLN A 118 -14.13 -19.28 12.57
CA GLN A 118 -14.96 -18.12 12.27
C GLN A 118 -14.14 -16.95 11.69
N TRP A 119 -12.97 -16.68 12.27
CA TRP A 119 -12.05 -15.68 11.76
C TRP A 119 -11.55 -16.05 10.35
N PHE A 120 -11.13 -17.29 10.16
CA PHE A 120 -10.62 -17.81 8.88
C PHE A 120 -11.68 -17.68 7.79
N MET A 121 -12.90 -18.18 8.02
CA MET A 121 -13.97 -18.13 7.02
C MET A 121 -14.38 -16.69 6.67
N ARG A 122 -14.32 -15.77 7.64
CA ARG A 122 -14.60 -14.35 7.40
C ARG A 122 -13.54 -13.67 6.54
N ASN A 123 -12.28 -14.06 6.71
CA ASN A 123 -11.13 -13.43 6.07
C ASN A 123 -10.58 -14.22 4.88
N TRP A 124 -11.09 -15.42 4.60
CA TRP A 124 -10.57 -16.31 3.57
C TRP A 124 -10.43 -15.64 2.21
N VAL A 125 -11.43 -14.82 1.82
CA VAL A 125 -11.42 -14.09 0.54
C VAL A 125 -10.20 -13.16 0.39
N GLY A 126 -9.63 -12.68 1.50
CA GLY A 126 -8.42 -11.87 1.49
C GLY A 126 -7.22 -12.60 0.87
N GLY A 127 -7.05 -13.89 1.15
CA GLY A 127 -5.91 -14.68 0.64
C GLY A 127 -5.86 -14.72 -0.89
N PRO A 128 -6.90 -15.21 -1.58
CA PRO A 128 -6.97 -15.21 -3.05
C PRO A 128 -6.87 -13.82 -3.68
N LEU A 129 -7.37 -12.77 -3.00
CA LEU A 129 -7.27 -11.40 -3.48
C LEU A 129 -5.84 -10.87 -3.43
N VAL A 130 -5.11 -11.13 -2.35
CA VAL A 130 -3.68 -10.83 -2.25
C VAL A 130 -2.89 -11.64 -3.29
N ALA A 131 -3.22 -12.92 -3.48
CA ALA A 131 -2.60 -13.73 -4.52
C ALA A 131 -2.85 -13.17 -5.94
N LEU A 132 -4.03 -12.60 -6.20
CA LEU A 132 -4.33 -11.93 -7.47
C LEU A 132 -3.49 -10.66 -7.64
N GLN A 133 -3.35 -9.86 -6.58
CA GLN A 133 -2.45 -8.70 -6.59
C GLN A 133 -1.02 -9.15 -6.93
N HIS A 134 -0.48 -10.13 -6.21
CA HIS A 134 0.87 -10.65 -6.44
C HIS A 134 1.05 -11.23 -7.85
N LEU A 135 0.00 -11.82 -8.44
CA LEU A 135 0.04 -12.30 -9.82
C LEU A 135 0.16 -11.14 -10.81
N VAL A 136 -0.63 -10.08 -10.63
CA VAL A 136 -0.59 -8.87 -11.47
C VAL A 136 0.77 -8.19 -11.33
N ASP A 137 1.25 -8.07 -10.10
CA ASP A 137 2.54 -7.49 -9.77
C ASP A 137 3.70 -8.30 -10.37
N GLY A 138 3.69 -9.63 -10.18
CA GLY A 138 4.68 -10.52 -10.79
C GLY A 138 4.67 -10.44 -12.33
N ALA A 139 3.51 -10.24 -12.96
CA ALA A 139 3.41 -10.07 -14.40
C ALA A 139 4.09 -8.79 -14.90
N LEU A 140 4.02 -7.70 -14.13
CA LEU A 140 4.71 -6.44 -14.44
C LEU A 140 6.25 -6.56 -14.34
N CYS A 141 6.76 -7.54 -13.59
CA CYS A 141 8.18 -7.86 -13.51
C CYS A 141 8.72 -8.70 -14.68
N ILE A 142 7.84 -9.32 -15.50
CA ILE A 142 8.25 -10.21 -16.60
C ILE A 142 9.22 -9.53 -17.58
N PRO A 143 8.99 -8.28 -18.05
CA PRO A 143 9.93 -7.61 -18.94
C PRO A 143 11.34 -7.50 -18.35
N ALA A 144 11.46 -7.28 -17.04
CA ALA A 144 12.75 -7.17 -16.37
C ALA A 144 13.47 -8.52 -16.29
N VAL A 145 12.75 -9.57 -15.94
CA VAL A 145 13.28 -10.95 -15.86
C VAL A 145 13.75 -11.44 -17.22
N LEU A 146 12.97 -11.17 -18.28
CA LEU A 146 13.27 -11.61 -19.64
C LEU A 146 14.19 -10.64 -20.40
N LYS A 147 14.58 -9.51 -19.78
CA LYS A 147 15.34 -8.42 -20.42
C LYS A 147 14.71 -7.95 -21.73
N MET A 148 13.39 -7.82 -21.73
CA MET A 148 12.61 -7.37 -22.88
C MET A 148 12.42 -5.85 -22.83
N GLY A 149 12.85 -5.15 -23.88
CA GLY A 149 12.66 -3.71 -24.03
C GLY A 149 13.77 -2.87 -23.39
N ASP A 150 13.44 -1.62 -23.08
CA ASP A 150 14.39 -0.67 -22.50
C ASP A 150 14.70 -1.03 -21.02
N PRO A 151 15.98 -1.15 -20.65
CA PRO A 151 16.40 -1.36 -19.26
C PRO A 151 15.81 -0.44 -18.21
N ARG A 152 15.56 0.80 -18.59
CA ARG A 152 15.02 1.80 -17.68
C ARG A 152 13.55 1.54 -17.43
N VAL A 153 12.79 1.28 -18.49
CA VAL A 153 11.35 0.96 -18.42
C VAL A 153 11.10 -0.30 -17.59
N TYR A 154 11.82 -1.41 -17.86
CA TYR A 154 11.57 -2.62 -17.08
C TYR A 154 12.04 -2.50 -15.61
N SER A 155 13.03 -1.66 -15.32
CA SER A 155 13.45 -1.39 -13.95
C SER A 155 12.41 -0.55 -13.20
N SER A 156 11.83 0.46 -13.85
CA SER A 156 10.73 1.26 -13.30
C SER A 156 9.51 0.39 -12.99
N LEU A 157 9.14 -0.53 -13.88
CA LEU A 157 8.05 -1.48 -13.65
C LEU A 157 8.31 -2.41 -12.45
N ALA A 158 9.54 -2.93 -12.32
CA ALA A 158 9.92 -3.77 -11.17
C ALA A 158 9.89 -2.98 -9.85
N CYS A 159 10.34 -1.72 -9.84
CA CYS A 159 10.23 -0.85 -8.67
C CYS A 159 8.78 -0.53 -8.31
N LEU A 160 7.93 -0.30 -9.31
CA LEU A 160 6.50 -0.05 -9.12
C LEU A 160 5.81 -1.23 -8.42
N VAL A 161 6.15 -2.45 -8.80
CA VAL A 161 5.63 -3.68 -8.19
C VAL A 161 5.97 -3.75 -6.69
N ILE A 162 7.23 -3.55 -6.34
CA ILE A 162 7.66 -3.59 -4.93
C ILE A 162 6.91 -2.53 -4.11
N MET A 163 6.75 -1.33 -4.67
CA MET A 163 6.02 -0.27 -3.98
C MET A 163 4.52 -0.56 -3.87
N ASN A 164 3.94 -1.28 -4.85
CA ASN A 164 2.55 -1.71 -4.79
C ASN A 164 2.32 -2.76 -3.71
N GLU A 165 3.24 -3.72 -3.53
CA GLU A 165 3.22 -4.69 -2.42
C GLU A 165 3.30 -3.96 -1.06
N MET A 166 4.27 -3.05 -0.89
CA MET A 166 4.44 -2.27 0.34
C MET A 166 3.27 -1.34 0.69
N GLY A 167 2.44 -0.97 -0.29
CA GLY A 167 1.29 -0.09 -0.07
C GLY A 167 0.11 -0.77 0.60
N PHE A 168 0.12 -2.11 0.67
CA PHE A 168 -0.96 -2.91 1.23
C PHE A 168 -0.55 -3.74 2.45
N GLU A 169 0.65 -4.34 2.44
CA GLU A 169 1.22 -5.06 3.60
C GLU A 169 1.63 -4.13 4.76
#